data_AF-A0A2M8Q7P7-F1
#
_entry.id   AF-A0A2M8Q7P7-F1
#
_cell.length_a   1.000
_cell.length_b   1.000
_cell.length_c   1.000
_cell.angle_alpha   90.00
_cell.angle_beta   90.00
_cell.angle_gamma   90.00
#
_symmetry.space_group_name_H-M   'P 1'
#
loop_
_entity.id
_entity.type
_entity.pdbx_description
1 polymer ?
#
loop_
_entity_poly.entity_id
_entity_poly.type
_entity_poly.pdbx_seq_one_letter_code
_entity_poly.pdbx_strand_id
1 'polypeptide(L)'
;IDGWLLYDFRGSNPVALYVAGLTTSGSRRWFLWIPAQGEPRWLIHAIEGSTFRSVRRELAGEVLTYAGWRELEAKLATLVRSPRGSAQRIAMEYSPFNAIPYVSLVDAGMKELVERVTAAQIVSSADLVQLAQAVLSEAQIASHRRAAAVCLAAKDAAFAFLRARL
;
A
#
# COMPACT_ATOMS: atom_id res chain seq x y z
N ILE A 1 12.23 -9.58 -0.80
CA ILE A 1 12.14 -8.11 -0.70
C ILE A 1 12.51 -7.74 0.72
N ASP A 2 13.15 -6.61 0.94
CA ASP A 2 13.64 -6.22 2.27
C ASP A 2 12.62 -5.38 3.04
N GLY A 3 11.57 -4.91 2.36
CA GLY A 3 10.41 -4.26 2.96
C GLY A 3 9.57 -3.53 1.93
N TRP A 4 8.56 -2.83 2.42
CA TRP A 4 7.60 -2.05 1.66
C TRP A 4 7.68 -0.59 2.07
N LEU A 5 7.99 0.29 1.11
CA LEU A 5 7.96 1.73 1.31
C LEU A 5 6.65 2.27 0.73
N LEU A 6 5.70 2.58 1.60
CA LEU A 6 4.48 3.28 1.23
C LEU A 6 4.76 4.77 1.11
N TYR A 7 4.15 5.40 0.12
CA TYR A 7 4.22 6.83 -0.14
C TYR A 7 2.85 7.34 -0.54
N ASP A 8 2.49 8.52 -0.03
CA ASP A 8 1.34 9.24 -0.54
C ASP A 8 1.50 10.76 -0.41
N PHE A 9 0.74 11.47 -1.25
CA PHE A 9 0.55 12.90 -1.21
C PHE A 9 -0.89 13.21 -1.55
N ARG A 10 -1.62 13.82 -0.59
CA ARG A 10 -3.01 14.24 -0.75
C ARG A 10 -3.98 13.11 -1.15
N GLY A 11 -3.68 11.87 -0.76
CA GLY A 11 -4.52 10.71 -1.06
C GLY A 11 -4.48 10.27 -2.52
N SER A 12 -3.37 10.50 -3.21
CA SER A 12 -3.13 10.00 -4.56
C SER A 12 -2.91 8.49 -4.60
N ASN A 13 -2.47 7.91 -3.49
CA ASN A 13 -2.22 6.48 -3.35
C ASN A 13 -3.22 5.83 -2.35
N PRO A 14 -4.38 5.34 -2.83
CA PRO A 14 -5.37 4.68 -1.96
C PRO A 14 -4.86 3.37 -1.34
N VAL A 15 -3.89 2.69 -1.98
CA VAL A 15 -3.26 1.49 -1.42
C VAL A 15 -2.46 1.87 -0.17
N ALA A 16 -1.65 2.92 -0.25
CA ALA A 16 -0.88 3.41 0.91
C ALA A 16 -1.79 3.79 2.07
N LEU A 17 -2.88 4.53 1.82
CA LEU A 17 -3.85 4.88 2.85
C LEU A 17 -4.48 3.63 3.51
N TYR A 18 -4.94 2.68 2.69
CA TYR A 18 -5.53 1.45 3.20
C TYR A 18 -4.56 0.67 4.08
N VAL A 19 -3.35 0.43 3.59
CA VAL A 19 -2.33 -0.36 4.30
C VAL A 19 -1.90 0.37 5.56
N ALA A 20 -1.74 1.69 5.52
CA ALA A 20 -1.45 2.54 6.67
C ALA A 20 -2.58 2.62 7.71
N GLY A 21 -3.78 2.14 7.38
CA GLY A 21 -4.97 2.27 8.22
C GLY A 21 -5.47 3.71 8.34
N LEU A 22 -5.18 4.56 7.35
CA LEU A 22 -5.58 5.96 7.30
C LEU A 22 -6.83 6.13 6.44
N THR A 23 -7.77 6.95 6.90
CA THR A 23 -8.97 7.30 6.12
C THR A 23 -8.74 8.52 5.22
N THR A 24 -7.80 9.38 5.60
CA THR A 24 -7.42 10.57 4.84
C THR A 24 -5.90 10.75 4.86
N SER A 25 -5.39 11.43 3.84
CA SER A 25 -4.01 11.91 3.81
C SER A 25 -3.91 13.32 4.38
N GLY A 26 -2.70 13.68 4.79
CA GLY A 26 -2.29 15.06 4.97
C GLY A 26 -2.11 15.82 3.64
N SER A 27 -1.86 17.13 3.74
CA SER A 27 -1.56 18.00 2.60
C SER A 27 -0.10 17.92 2.12
N ARG A 28 0.76 17.23 2.87
CA ARG A 28 2.19 17.02 2.59
C ARG A 28 2.49 15.55 2.36
N ARG A 29 3.65 15.31 1.75
CA ARG A 29 4.17 13.95 1.51
C ARG A 29 4.39 13.24 2.84
N TRP A 30 4.12 11.95 2.87
CA TRP A 30 4.47 11.08 3.98
C TRP A 30 4.91 9.73 3.47
N PHE A 31 5.68 9.03 4.31
CA PHE A 31 6.19 7.70 4.02
C PHE A 31 6.00 6.80 5.23
N LEU A 32 5.70 5.53 4.95
CA LEU A 32 5.70 4.46 5.94
C LEU A 32 6.60 3.34 5.41
N TRP A 33 7.68 3.06 6.13
CA TRP A 33 8.55 1.94 5.88
C TRP A 33 8.12 0.75 6.74
N ILE A 34 7.74 -0.34 6.09
CA ILE A 34 7.42 -1.62 6.73
C ILE A 34 8.56 -2.58 6.36
N PRO A 35 9.56 -2.80 7.23
CA PRO A 35 10.65 -3.72 6.93
C PRO A 35 10.15 -5.18 6.90
N ALA A 36 10.86 -6.05 6.18
CA ALA A 36 10.61 -7.49 6.24
C ALA A 36 10.83 -8.08 7.65
N GLN A 37 11.68 -7.42 8.46
CA GLN A 37 11.94 -7.76 9.86
C GLN A 37 12.12 -6.49 10.68
N GLY A 38 11.50 -6.44 11.86
CA GLY A 38 11.53 -5.30 12.77
C GLY A 38 10.28 -4.44 12.69
N GLU A 39 10.35 -3.25 13.29
CA GLU A 39 9.18 -2.39 13.48
C GLU A 39 8.97 -1.40 12.32
N PRO A 40 7.71 -1.04 12.01
CA PRO A 40 7.41 0.03 11.06
C PRO A 40 8.01 1.37 11.48
N ARG A 41 8.29 2.23 10.51
CA ARG A 41 8.79 3.60 10.75
C ARG A 41 8.15 4.59 9.81
N TRP A 42 7.85 5.77 10.32
CA TRP A 42 7.18 6.84 9.61
C TRP A 42 8.13 7.99 9.31
N LEU A 43 7.92 8.64 8.17
CA LEU A 43 8.48 9.95 7.86
C LEU A 43 7.35 10.88 7.43
N ILE A 44 7.02 11.84 8.28
CA ILE A 44 5.89 12.76 8.08
C ILE A 44 6.34 14.22 8.11
N HIS A 45 5.55 15.12 7.54
CA HIS A 45 5.84 16.54 7.68
C HIS A 45 5.56 17.02 9.11
N ALA A 46 6.37 17.92 9.65
CA ALA A 46 6.27 18.45 11.02
C ALA A 46 4.92 19.12 11.35
N ILE A 47 4.11 19.49 10.35
CA ILE A 47 2.83 20.20 10.53
C ILE A 47 1.62 19.26 10.39
N GLU A 48 1.83 17.99 10.03
CA GLU A 48 0.76 17.04 9.71
C GLU A 48 0.55 16.00 10.82
N GLY A 49 1.18 16.19 11.99
CA GLY A 49 1.20 15.18 13.06
C GLY A 49 -0.16 14.72 13.56
N SER A 50 -1.22 15.55 13.46
CA SER A 50 -2.58 15.17 13.84
C SER A 50 -3.17 14.05 12.99
N THR A 51 -2.86 14.02 11.69
CA THR A 51 -3.39 13.03 10.74
C THR A 51 -2.95 11.61 11.10
N PHE A 52 -1.78 11.46 11.72
CA PHE A 52 -1.15 10.16 11.99
C PHE A 52 -1.30 9.68 13.44
N ARG A 53 -2.11 10.35 14.27
CA ARG A 53 -2.30 9.95 15.69
C ARG A 53 -3.06 8.64 15.86
N SER A 54 -3.93 8.30 14.90
CA SER A 54 -4.88 7.19 15.00
C SER A 54 -4.55 6.06 14.02
N VAL A 55 -3.27 5.73 13.89
CA VAL A 55 -2.83 4.57 13.10
C VAL A 55 -3.06 3.27 13.87
N ARG A 56 -3.17 2.15 13.15
CA ARG A 56 -3.31 0.83 13.78
C ARG A 56 -2.09 0.52 14.65
N ARG A 57 -2.29 -0.21 15.74
CA ARG A 57 -1.23 -0.47 16.74
C ARG A 57 -0.03 -1.19 16.13
N GLU A 58 -0.28 -2.15 15.24
CA GLU A 58 0.73 -2.93 14.53
C GLU A 58 1.53 -2.12 13.50
N LEU A 59 1.05 -0.92 13.16
CA LEU A 59 1.73 0.04 12.29
C LEU A 59 2.27 1.23 13.08
N ALA A 60 2.03 1.26 14.40
CA ALA A 60 2.65 2.24 15.27
C ALA A 60 4.15 1.95 15.30
N GLY A 61 4.95 3.00 15.17
CA GLY A 61 6.39 2.88 15.02
C GLY A 61 7.08 4.20 15.27
N GLU A 62 8.40 4.23 15.09
CA GLU A 62 9.17 5.46 15.19
C GLU A 62 8.64 6.48 14.17
N VAL A 63 8.42 7.72 14.62
CA VAL A 63 7.96 8.82 13.75
C VAL A 63 9.09 9.83 13.59
N LEU A 64 9.67 9.88 12.41
CA LEU A 64 10.58 10.93 11.98
C LEU A 64 9.77 12.07 11.35
N THR A 65 10.14 13.31 11.66
CA THR A 65 9.52 14.50 11.06
C THR A 65 10.47 15.22 10.11
N TYR A 66 9.96 15.91 9.10
CA TYR A 66 10.76 16.82 8.27
C TYR A 66 10.01 18.15 8.06
N ALA A 67 10.74 19.23 7.81
CA ALA A 67 10.15 20.53 7.46
C ALA A 67 10.54 21.00 6.04
N GLY A 68 11.71 20.59 5.55
CA GLY A 68 12.23 21.00 4.24
C GLY A 68 12.62 19.81 3.36
N TRP A 69 12.81 20.08 2.06
CA TRP A 69 13.16 19.04 1.09
C TRP A 69 14.51 18.35 1.40
N ARG A 70 15.53 19.10 1.85
CA ARG A 70 16.83 18.51 2.24
C ARG A 70 16.71 17.53 3.41
N GLU A 71 15.91 17.88 4.40
CA GLU A 71 15.64 16.98 5.53
C GLU A 71 14.85 15.75 5.10
N LEU A 72 13.87 15.94 4.21
CA LEU A 72 13.12 14.82 3.63
C LEU A 72 14.08 13.84 2.94
N GLU A 73 14.95 14.32 2.06
CA GLU A 73 15.91 13.47 1.34
C GLU A 73 16.82 12.70 2.31
N ALA A 74 17.43 13.40 3.28
CA ALA A 74 18.33 12.79 4.25
C ALA A 74 17.63 11.78 5.18
N LYS A 75 16.41 12.09 5.63
CA LYS A 75 15.64 11.20 6.50
C LYS A 75 15.04 10.03 5.73
N LEU A 76 14.68 10.20 4.47
CA LEU A 76 14.22 9.10 3.61
C LEU A 76 15.35 8.09 3.36
N ALA A 77 16.58 8.57 3.09
CA ALA A 77 17.76 7.71 3.01
C ALA A 77 17.98 6.90 4.30
N THR A 78 17.75 7.55 5.45
CA THR A 78 17.86 6.92 6.77
C THR A 78 16.74 5.90 7.04
N LEU A 79 15.51 6.23 6.61
CA LEU A 79 14.31 5.45 6.84
C LEU A 79 14.37 4.05 6.20
N VAL A 80 15.00 3.94 5.03
CA VAL A 80 15.17 2.66 4.32
C VAL A 80 16.62 2.17 4.31
N ARG A 81 17.43 2.61 5.27
CA ARG A 81 18.81 2.15 5.37
C ARG A 81 18.86 0.68 5.78
N SER A 82 19.63 -0.13 5.05
CA SER A 82 19.93 -1.51 5.44
C SER A 82 20.88 -1.53 6.66
N PRO A 83 20.62 -2.38 7.67
CA PRO A 83 21.58 -2.63 8.75
C PRO A 83 22.93 -3.18 8.23
N ARG A 84 22.93 -3.82 7.07
CA ARG A 84 24.11 -4.44 6.45
C ARG A 84 24.86 -3.51 5.49
N GLY A 85 24.39 -2.26 5.32
CA GLY A 85 25.01 -1.26 4.44
C GLY A 85 24.81 -1.49 2.94
N SER A 86 24.13 -2.57 2.52
CA SER A 86 23.80 -2.83 1.12
C SER A 86 22.54 -2.07 0.67
N ALA A 87 22.43 -1.79 -0.63
CA ALA A 87 21.18 -1.35 -1.24
C ALA A 87 20.06 -2.36 -0.96
N GLN A 88 18.86 -1.86 -0.63
CA GLN A 88 17.70 -2.70 -0.35
C GLN A 88 16.87 -2.94 -1.62
N ARG A 89 16.22 -4.10 -1.72
CA ARG A 89 15.18 -4.38 -2.69
C ARG A 89 13.81 -4.11 -2.06
N ILE A 90 13.23 -2.95 -2.35
CA ILE A 90 12.03 -2.44 -1.71
C ILE A 90 10.82 -2.51 -2.63
N ALA A 91 9.65 -2.82 -2.08
CA ALA A 91 8.38 -2.73 -2.80
C ALA A 91 7.81 -1.31 -2.68
N MET A 92 7.18 -0.82 -3.75
CA MET A 92 6.37 0.39 -3.80
C MET A 92 5.20 0.18 -4.76
N GLU A 93 4.17 1.03 -4.71
CA GLU A 93 3.06 1.05 -5.70
C GLU A 93 3.56 1.54 -7.06
N TYR A 94 4.40 0.72 -7.66
CA TYR A 94 4.99 0.84 -8.97
C TYR A 94 4.58 -0.40 -9.78
N SER A 95 4.24 -0.21 -11.05
CA SER A 95 4.05 -1.31 -11.99
C SER A 95 4.94 -1.10 -13.21
N PRO A 96 5.93 -1.98 -13.47
CA PRO A 96 6.71 -1.94 -14.70
C PRO A 96 5.78 -1.87 -15.92
N PHE A 97 6.10 -0.97 -16.84
CA PHE A 97 5.33 -0.73 -18.07
C PHE A 97 3.82 -0.50 -17.87
N ASN A 98 3.43 -0.04 -16.67
CA ASN A 98 2.03 0.11 -16.28
C ASN A 98 1.20 -1.19 -16.45
N ALA A 99 1.82 -2.36 -16.27
CA ALA A 99 1.16 -3.66 -16.43
C ALA A 99 -0.08 -3.84 -15.54
N ILE A 100 -0.10 -3.22 -14.35
CA ILE A 100 -1.22 -3.20 -13.41
C ILE A 100 -1.51 -1.74 -13.02
N PRO A 101 -2.42 -1.04 -13.72
CA PRO A 101 -2.71 0.38 -13.48
C PRO A 101 -3.15 0.69 -12.05
N TYR A 102 -3.88 -0.22 -11.40
CA TYR A 102 -4.29 -0.07 -9.99
C TYR A 102 -3.13 -0.06 -9.00
N VAL A 103 -1.96 -0.58 -9.39
CA VAL A 103 -0.74 -0.59 -8.58
C VAL A 103 0.23 0.50 -9.05
N SER A 104 0.05 1.11 -10.22
CA SER A 104 0.95 2.14 -10.76
C SER A 104 0.63 3.54 -10.22
N LEU A 105 0.78 3.74 -8.91
CA LEU A 105 0.32 4.94 -8.19
C LEU A 105 1.45 5.89 -7.79
N VAL A 106 2.68 5.38 -7.64
CA VAL A 106 3.87 6.20 -7.37
C VAL A 106 4.28 6.92 -8.65
N ASP A 107 4.35 8.24 -8.58
CA ASP A 107 4.81 9.07 -9.69
C ASP A 107 6.30 8.86 -9.98
N ALA A 108 6.69 9.10 -11.24
CA ALA A 108 8.06 8.89 -11.69
C ALA A 108 9.08 9.71 -10.89
N GLY A 109 8.76 10.97 -10.55
CA GLY A 109 9.66 11.84 -9.80
C GLY A 109 9.91 11.34 -8.37
N MET A 110 8.89 10.76 -7.72
CA MET A 110 9.06 10.12 -6.43
C MET A 110 9.90 8.85 -6.53
N LYS A 111 9.67 8.01 -7.55
CA LYS A 111 10.49 6.81 -7.80
C LYS A 111 11.97 7.18 -7.96
N GLU A 112 12.26 8.16 -8.81
CA GLU A 112 13.62 8.67 -9.06
C GLU A 112 14.27 9.21 -7.79
N LEU A 113 13.52 9.98 -6.99
CA LEU A 113 14.01 10.52 -5.73
C LEU A 113 14.41 9.41 -4.75
N VAL A 114 13.53 8.41 -4.58
CA VAL A 114 13.79 7.27 -3.69
C VAL A 114 15.04 6.52 -4.16
N GLU A 115 15.15 6.18 -5.44
CA GLU A 115 16.34 5.50 -5.97
C GLU A 115 17.62 6.31 -5.72
N ARG A 116 17.58 7.63 -5.98
CA ARG A 116 18.74 8.51 -5.80
C ARG A 116 19.22 8.56 -4.35
N VAL A 117 18.33 8.72 -3.37
CA VAL A 117 18.75 8.95 -1.97
C VAL A 117 18.98 7.66 -1.20
N THR A 118 18.49 6.53 -1.69
CA THR A 118 18.53 5.24 -0.98
C THR A 118 19.39 4.19 -1.67
N ALA A 119 19.67 4.38 -2.97
CA ALA A 119 20.22 3.37 -3.88
C ALA A 119 19.38 2.08 -3.96
N ALA A 120 18.15 2.09 -3.46
CA ALA A 120 17.31 0.91 -3.41
C ALA A 120 16.84 0.48 -4.82
N GLN A 121 16.75 -0.83 -5.02
CA GLN A 121 16.06 -1.40 -6.16
C GLN A 121 14.54 -1.41 -5.87
N ILE A 122 13.79 -0.58 -6.59
CA ILE A 122 12.33 -0.55 -6.47
C ILE A 122 11.72 -1.68 -7.31
N VAL A 123 10.83 -2.45 -6.69
CA VAL A 123 10.01 -3.48 -7.34
C VAL A 123 8.53 -3.23 -7.10
N SER A 124 7.67 -3.87 -7.90
CA SER A 124 6.23 -3.74 -7.75
C SER A 124 5.73 -4.28 -6.41
N SER A 125 4.78 -3.58 -5.79
CA SER A 125 4.05 -4.06 -4.61
C SER A 125 2.85 -4.93 -4.95
N ALA A 126 2.58 -5.25 -6.23
CA ALA A 126 1.36 -5.95 -6.65
C ALA A 126 1.00 -7.19 -5.81
N ASP A 127 1.98 -8.07 -5.58
CA ASP A 127 1.78 -9.28 -4.76
C ASP A 127 1.46 -8.93 -3.29
N LEU A 128 2.07 -7.87 -2.75
CA LEU A 128 1.79 -7.39 -1.39
C LEU A 128 0.41 -6.74 -1.27
N VAL A 129 0.01 -5.98 -2.29
CA VAL A 129 -1.35 -5.40 -2.34
C VAL A 129 -2.38 -6.52 -2.35
N GLN A 130 -2.16 -7.58 -3.12
CA GLN A 130 -3.04 -8.74 -3.12
C GLN A 130 -3.15 -9.38 -1.73
N LEU A 131 -2.03 -9.58 -1.04
CA LEU A 131 -2.03 -10.13 0.32
C LEU A 131 -2.71 -9.20 1.34
N ALA A 132 -2.56 -7.88 1.18
CA ALA A 132 -3.12 -6.91 2.11
C ALA A 132 -4.62 -6.66 1.91
N GLN A 133 -5.10 -6.66 0.66
CA GLN A 133 -6.47 -6.22 0.32
C GLN A 133 -7.38 -7.34 -0.17
N ALA A 134 -6.84 -8.43 -0.73
CA ALA A 134 -7.62 -9.45 -1.42
C ALA A 134 -7.75 -10.77 -0.65
N VAL A 135 -7.29 -10.83 0.60
CA VAL A 135 -7.48 -12.00 1.48
C VAL A 135 -8.85 -11.90 2.14
N LEU A 136 -9.74 -12.84 1.80
CA LEU A 136 -11.07 -12.93 2.39
C LEU A 136 -11.00 -13.56 3.78
N SER A 137 -11.67 -12.94 4.75
CA SER A 137 -11.95 -13.55 6.04
C SER A 137 -12.90 -14.75 5.89
N GLU A 138 -12.92 -15.64 6.87
CA GLU A 138 -13.85 -16.78 6.90
C GLU A 138 -15.32 -16.34 6.76
N ALA A 139 -15.69 -15.22 7.40
CA ALA A 139 -17.02 -14.64 7.29
C ALA A 139 -17.32 -14.16 5.85
N GLN A 140 -16.35 -13.54 5.17
CA GLN A 140 -16.49 -13.13 3.78
C GLN A 140 -16.59 -14.33 2.83
N ILE A 141 -15.80 -15.39 3.06
CA ILE A 141 -15.88 -16.65 2.31
C ILE A 141 -17.27 -17.29 2.50
N ALA A 142 -17.75 -17.37 3.74
CA ALA A 142 -19.08 -17.91 4.04
C ALA A 142 -20.19 -17.08 3.36
N SER A 143 -20.07 -15.76 3.37
CA SER A 143 -20.98 -14.85 2.67
C SER A 143 -20.98 -15.09 1.16
N HIS A 144 -19.79 -15.18 0.57
CA HIS A 144 -19.62 -15.47 -0.85
C HIS A 144 -20.28 -16.79 -1.25
N ARG A 145 -20.10 -17.86 -0.45
CA ARG A 145 -20.74 -19.17 -0.71
C ARG A 145 -22.27 -19.11 -0.65
N ARG A 146 -22.85 -18.36 0.29
CA ARG A 146 -24.31 -18.15 0.34
C ARG A 146 -24.81 -17.43 -0.90
N ALA A 147 -24.14 -16.36 -1.32
CA ALA A 147 -24.49 -15.64 -2.53
C ALA A 147 -24.40 -16.54 -3.78
N ALA A 148 -23.34 -17.33 -3.89
CA ALA A 148 -23.15 -18.26 -5.01
C ALA A 148 -24.28 -19.28 -5.12
N ALA A 149 -24.75 -19.86 -4.01
CA ALA A 149 -25.88 -20.79 -4.00
C ALA A 149 -27.16 -20.15 -4.57
N VAL A 150 -27.44 -18.90 -4.19
CA VAL A 150 -28.60 -18.16 -4.71
C VAL A 150 -28.43 -17.84 -6.20
N CYS A 151 -27.26 -17.38 -6.63
CA CYS A 151 -26.98 -17.10 -8.04
C CYS A 151 -27.14 -18.35 -8.92
N LEU A 152 -26.67 -19.51 -8.45
CA LEU A 152 -26.82 -20.78 -9.18
C LEU A 152 -28.29 -21.21 -9.30
N ALA A 153 -29.05 -21.12 -8.20
CA ALA A 153 -30.48 -21.43 -8.22
C ALA A 153 -31.26 -20.49 -9.16
N ALA A 154 -30.96 -19.18 -9.13
CA ALA A 154 -31.57 -18.20 -10.03
C ALA A 154 -31.23 -18.48 -11.50
N LYS A 155 -29.97 -18.83 -11.80
CA LYS A 155 -29.54 -19.26 -13.14
C LYS A 155 -30.36 -20.47 -13.60
N ASP A 156 -30.50 -21.50 -12.78
CA ASP A 156 -31.24 -22.72 -13.14
C ASP A 156 -32.73 -22.42 -13.39
N ALA A 157 -33.35 -21.62 -12.53
CA ALA A 157 -34.73 -21.17 -12.71
C ALA A 157 -34.92 -20.38 -14.02
N ALA A 158 -33.99 -19.48 -14.34
CA ALA A 158 -34.03 -18.70 -15.58
C ALA A 158 -33.94 -19.61 -16.83
N PHE A 159 -33.05 -20.60 -16.84
CA PHE A 159 -32.96 -21.55 -17.96
C PHE A 159 -34.18 -22.47 -18.06
N ALA A 160 -34.77 -22.89 -16.94
CA ALA A 160 -35.99 -23.68 -16.94
C ALA A 160 -37.17 -22.87 -17.53
N PHE A 161 -37.29 -21.61 -17.15
CA PHE A 161 -38.29 -20.69 -17.67
C PHE A 161 -38.15 -20.48 -19.18
N LEU A 162 -36.93 -20.29 -19.69
CA LEU A 162 -36.69 -20.17 -21.13
C LEU A 162 -37.06 -21.45 -21.88
N ARG A 163 -36.69 -22.63 -21.36
CA ARG A 163 -37.05 -23.93 -21.97
C ARG A 163 -38.55 -24.17 -22.05
N ALA A 164 -39.33 -23.70 -21.07
CA ALA A 164 -40.78 -23.86 -21.09
C ALA A 164 -41.50 -22.96 -22.12
N ARG A 165 -40.77 -22.08 -22.81
CA ARG A 165 -41.29 -21.11 -23.78
C ARG A 165 -40.71 -21.28 -25.19
N LEU A 166 -39.84 -22.26 -25.38
CA LEU A 166 -39.37 -22.74 -26.67
C LEU A 166 -40.17 -24.01 -27.02
#